data_AF-A0A3A4PZZ8-F1
#
_entry.id   AF-A0A3A4PZZ8-F1
#
_cell.length_a   1.000
_cell.length_b   1.000
_cell.length_c   1.000
_cell.angle_alpha   90.00
_cell.angle_beta   90.00
_cell.angle_gamma   90.00
#
_symmetry.space_group_name_H-M   'P 1'
#
loop_
_entity.id
_entity.type
_entity.pdbx_description
1 polymer ?
#
loop_
_entity_poly.entity_id
_entity_poly.type
_entity_poly.pdbx_seq_one_letter_code
_entity_poly.pdbx_strand_id
1 'polypeptide(L)'
;MLLCGSCQRARSWSCEHCENWEKGRLREICERCYWARPDEDEHVALKEIRRLDIVWLGRDEVRVHTRLRDLAGSAKLALPLYARKAWREHVRTAGR
;
A
#
# COMPACT_ATOMS: atom_id res chain seq x y z
N MET A 1 9.13 1.19 0.59
CA MET A 1 10.41 1.32 1.33
C MET A 1 10.26 2.24 2.55
N LEU A 2 10.34 1.76 3.80
CA LEU A 2 10.23 2.59 5.02
C LEU A 2 11.46 3.49 5.29
N LEU A 3 12.51 3.36 4.48
CA LEU A 3 13.81 4.01 4.69
C LEU A 3 13.84 5.49 4.26
N CYS A 4 12.77 5.99 3.62
CA CYS A 4 12.72 7.37 3.13
C CYS A 4 12.27 8.36 4.23
N GLY A 5 12.73 9.61 4.20
CA GLY A 5 12.33 10.63 5.20
C GLY A 5 10.82 10.89 5.25
N SER A 6 10.14 10.88 4.10
CA SER A 6 8.68 11.00 4.04
C SER A 6 7.96 9.80 4.68
N CYS A 7 8.56 8.62 4.57
CA CYS A 7 8.06 7.37 5.11
C CYS A 7 8.17 7.37 6.64
N GLN A 8 9.29 7.86 7.18
CA GLN A 8 9.47 8.04 8.61
C GLN A 8 8.50 9.08 9.20
N ARG A 9 8.29 10.22 8.53
CA ARG A 9 7.27 11.20 8.97
C ARG A 9 5.87 10.61 8.98
N ALA A 10 5.50 9.86 7.93
CA ALA A 10 4.21 9.19 7.88
C ALA A 10 4.06 8.15 9.00
N ARG A 11 5.14 7.42 9.35
CA ARG A 11 5.18 6.54 10.52
C ARG A 11 4.93 7.31 11.81
N SER A 12 5.71 8.35 12.10
CA SER A 12 5.56 9.14 13.33
C SER A 12 4.14 9.63 13.49
N TRP A 13 3.61 10.26 12.44
CA TRP A 13 2.23 10.77 12.45
C TRP A 13 1.21 9.65 12.72
N SER A 14 1.32 8.52 12.03
CA SER A 14 0.41 7.39 12.23
C SER A 14 0.52 6.78 13.64
N CYS A 15 1.73 6.67 14.18
CA CYS A 15 1.97 6.11 15.51
C CYS A 15 1.45 7.03 16.60
N GLU A 16 1.66 8.34 16.48
CA GLU A 16 1.14 9.34 17.42
C GLU A 16 -0.38 9.31 17.54
N HIS A 17 -1.08 8.84 16.49
CA HIS A 17 -2.54 8.81 16.36
C HIS A 17 -3.09 7.38 16.38
N CYS A 18 -2.27 6.42 16.80
CA CYS A 18 -2.65 5.03 16.91
C CYS A 18 -3.28 4.79 18.28
N GLU A 19 -4.45 4.16 18.33
CA GLU A 19 -5.10 3.80 19.60
C GLU A 19 -4.21 2.88 20.47
N ASN A 20 -3.41 2.00 19.85
CA ASN A 20 -2.43 1.22 20.59
C ASN A 20 -1.34 2.10 21.21
N TRP A 21 -0.94 3.21 20.59
CA TRP A 21 0.02 4.12 21.21
C TRP A 21 -0.58 4.89 22.37
N GLU A 22 -1.80 5.38 22.20
CA GLU A 22 -2.51 6.20 23.18
C GLU A 22 -2.93 5.41 24.42
N LYS A 23 -3.43 4.18 24.24
CA LYS A 23 -4.12 3.42 25.31
C LYS A 23 -3.49 2.07 25.65
N GLY A 24 -3.08 1.30 24.64
CA GLY A 24 -2.73 -0.12 24.84
C GLY A 24 -1.24 -0.38 25.16
N ARG A 25 -0.36 0.29 24.42
CA ARG A 25 1.10 0.13 24.37
C ARG A 25 1.55 -1.33 24.21
N LEU A 26 0.75 -2.14 23.53
CA LEU A 26 1.00 -3.57 23.32
C LEU A 26 1.98 -3.76 22.17
N ARG A 27 3.07 -4.48 22.44
CA ARG A 27 4.14 -4.70 21.46
C ARG A 27 3.67 -5.58 20.30
N GLU A 28 2.93 -6.63 20.63
CA GLU A 28 2.38 -7.60 19.68
C GLU A 28 1.44 -6.95 18.65
N ILE A 29 0.76 -5.87 19.00
CA ILE A 29 -0.04 -5.09 18.04
C ILE A 29 0.89 -4.34 17.08
N CYS A 30 1.92 -3.66 17.61
CA CYS A 30 2.89 -2.96 16.78
C CYS A 30 3.63 -3.90 15.83
N GLU A 31 3.95 -5.12 16.25
CA GLU A 31 4.65 -6.12 15.42
C GLU A 31 3.82 -6.57 14.20
N ARG A 32 2.49 -6.46 14.26
CA ARG A 32 1.58 -6.75 13.14
C ARG A 32 1.20 -5.52 12.31
N CYS A 33 1.74 -4.34 12.64
CA CYS A 33 1.48 -3.09 11.92
C CYS A 33 2.43 -2.93 10.72
N TYR A 34 1.95 -2.31 9.64
CA TYR A 34 2.73 -1.97 8.44
C TYR A 34 4.06 -1.27 8.73
N TRP A 35 4.07 -0.39 9.73
CA TRP A 35 5.28 0.33 10.13
C TRP A 35 6.37 -0.55 10.76
N ALA A 36 6.03 -1.74 11.23
CA ALA A 36 6.97 -2.73 11.73
C ALA A 36 7.27 -3.82 10.70
N ARG A 37 6.24 -4.34 10.02
CA ARG A 37 6.34 -5.43 9.03
C ARG A 37 5.54 -5.09 7.77
N PRO A 38 6.08 -4.30 6.83
CA PRO A 38 5.33 -3.80 5.67
C PRO A 38 4.91 -4.88 4.65
N ASP A 39 5.52 -6.07 4.70
CA ASP A 39 5.25 -7.16 3.76
C ASP A 39 4.19 -8.15 4.28
N GLU A 40 3.96 -8.17 5.59
CA GLU A 40 3.08 -9.13 6.29
C GLU A 40 2.08 -8.42 7.21
N ASP A 41 1.78 -7.15 6.93
CA ASP A 41 0.99 -6.34 7.85
C ASP A 41 -0.47 -6.77 7.93
N GLU A 42 -1.05 -6.63 9.12
CA GLU A 42 -2.47 -6.81 9.36
C GLU A 42 -3.22 -5.48 9.41
N HIS A 43 -2.52 -4.36 9.54
CA HIS A 43 -3.11 -3.04 9.65
C HIS A 43 -2.08 -1.92 9.50
N VAL A 44 -2.59 -0.70 9.34
CA VAL A 44 -1.83 0.54 9.55
C VAL A 44 -2.46 1.30 10.72
N ALA A 45 -1.77 1.39 11.85
CA ALA A 45 -2.28 2.05 13.07
C ALA A 45 -3.70 1.58 13.46
N LEU A 46 -3.88 0.25 13.60
CA LEU A 46 -5.15 -0.44 13.86
C LEU A 46 -6.27 -0.24 12.83
N LYS A 47 -6.01 0.41 11.70
CA LYS A 47 -6.96 0.52 10.57
C LYS A 47 -6.72 -0.61 9.57
N GLU A 48 -7.79 -1.22 9.09
CA GLU A 48 -7.75 -2.28 8.08
C GLU A 48 -7.35 -1.70 6.71
N ILE A 49 -6.05 -1.51 6.54
CA ILE A 49 -5.43 -0.94 5.36
C ILE A 49 -4.33 -1.91 4.94
N ARG A 50 -4.31 -2.27 3.65
CA ARG A 50 -3.17 -2.93 3.01
C ARG A 50 -2.59 -1.98 1.98
N ARG A 51 -1.29 -1.71 2.12
CA ARG A 51 -0.57 -0.81 1.22
C ARG A 51 0.42 -1.61 0.39
N LEU A 52 0.33 -1.45 -0.93
CA LEU A 52 1.33 -1.94 -1.86
C LEU A 52 2.06 -0.75 -2.50
N ASP A 53 3.38 -0.79 -2.47
CA ASP A 53 4.26 0.20 -3.10
C ASP A 53 4.92 -0.45 -4.32
N ILE A 54 4.63 0.06 -5.52
CA ILE A 54 5.11 -0.54 -6.77
C ILE A 54 6.04 0.44 -7.48
N VAL A 55 7.23 -0.05 -7.80
CA VAL A 55 8.23 0.70 -8.58
C VAL A 55 8.47 -0.05 -9.88
N TRP A 56 8.24 0.63 -10.99
CA TRP A 56 8.60 0.15 -12.32
C TRP A 56 10.01 0.65 -12.66
N LEU A 57 10.97 -0.28 -12.72
CA LEU A 57 12.37 0.03 -12.94
C LEU A 57 12.84 -0.49 -14.30
N GLY A 58 13.46 0.36 -15.09
CA GLY A 58 13.99 -0.01 -16.42
C GLY A 58 13.00 0.20 -17.55
N ARG A 59 13.51 0.10 -18.79
CA ARG A 59 12.78 0.50 -20.00
C ARG A 59 11.46 -0.26 -20.18
N ASP A 60 11.47 -1.57 -19.98
CA ASP A 60 10.32 -2.42 -20.28
C ASP A 60 9.20 -2.25 -19.24
N GLU A 61 9.55 -2.24 -17.95
CA GLU A 61 8.60 -1.97 -16.86
C GLU A 61 7.99 -0.56 -16.95
N VAL A 62 8.80 0.46 -17.29
CA VAL A 62 8.29 1.83 -17.46
C VAL A 62 7.34 1.92 -18.65
N ARG A 63 7.52 1.12 -19.72
CA ARG A 63 6.56 1.02 -20.83
C ARG A 63 5.24 0.41 -20.38
N VAL A 64 5.29 -0.64 -19.55
CA VAL A 64 4.07 -1.24 -18.95
C VAL A 64 3.32 -0.20 -18.12
N HIS A 65 4.01 0.53 -17.24
CA HIS A 65 3.40 1.60 -16.45
C HIS A 65 2.79 2.70 -17.32
N THR A 66 3.49 3.13 -18.36
CA THR A 66 3.01 4.15 -19.31
C THR A 66 1.72 3.69 -19.99
N ARG A 67 1.71 2.44 -20.46
CA ARG A 67 0.51 1.85 -21.06
C ARG A 67 -0.66 1.77 -20.07
N LEU A 68 -0.39 1.40 -18.82
CA LEU A 68 -1.39 1.34 -17.76
C LEU A 68 -2.01 2.73 -17.50
N ARG A 69 -1.19 3.79 -17.51
CA ARG A 69 -1.65 5.18 -17.39
C ARG A 69 -2.58 5.58 -18.54
N ASP A 70 -2.22 5.25 -19.77
CA ASP A 70 -3.03 5.59 -20.95
C ASP A 70 -4.39 4.88 -20.91
N LEU A 71 -4.38 3.59 -20.53
CA LEU A 71 -5.61 2.81 -20.33
C LEU A 71 -6.51 3.40 -19.24
N ALA A 72 -5.92 3.84 -18.12
CA ALA A 72 -6.65 4.52 -17.05
C ALA A 72 -7.29 5.83 -17.53
N GLY A 73 -6.55 6.61 -18.33
CA GLY A 73 -7.04 7.84 -18.96
C GLY A 73 -8.26 7.59 -19.87
N SER A 74 -8.17 6.60 -20.76
CA SER A 74 -9.29 6.20 -21.63
C SER A 74 -10.51 5.73 -20.83
N ALA A 75 -10.29 5.06 -19.70
CA ALA A 75 -11.35 4.63 -18.78
C ALA A 75 -11.88 5.76 -17.87
N LYS A 76 -11.31 6.97 -17.94
CA LYS A 76 -11.61 8.11 -17.05
C LYS A 76 -11.48 7.76 -15.55
N LEU A 77 -10.50 6.91 -15.21
CA LEU A 77 -10.21 6.51 -13.84
C LEU A 77 -8.83 7.00 -13.42
N ALA A 78 -8.67 7.34 -12.15
CA ALA A 78 -7.34 7.54 -11.59
C ALA A 78 -6.52 6.25 -11.70
N LEU A 79 -5.24 6.35 -12.04
CA LEU A 79 -4.35 5.21 -12.24
C LEU A 79 -4.40 4.18 -11.09
N PRO A 80 -4.35 4.58 -9.79
CA PRO A 80 -4.45 3.61 -8.69
C PRO A 80 -5.80 2.88 -8.63
N LEU A 81 -6.90 3.55 -9.01
CA LEU A 81 -8.22 2.91 -9.06
C LEU A 81 -8.30 1.91 -10.21
N TYR A 82 -7.77 2.28 -11.37
CA TYR A 82 -7.69 1.41 -12.53
C TYR A 82 -6.86 0.15 -12.24
N ALA A 83 -5.67 0.31 -11.63
CA ALA A 83 -4.83 -0.80 -11.20
C ALA A 83 -5.54 -1.73 -10.22
N ARG A 84 -6.19 -1.17 -9.17
CA ARG A 84 -6.98 -1.98 -8.21
C ARG A 84 -8.12 -2.74 -8.87
N LYS A 85 -8.78 -2.15 -9.86
CA LYS A 85 -9.85 -2.82 -10.63
C LYS A 85 -9.27 -4.02 -11.40
N ALA A 86 -8.18 -3.81 -12.14
CA ALA A 86 -7.52 -4.86 -12.91
C ALA A 86 -7.06 -6.04 -12.02
N TRP A 87 -6.44 -5.76 -10.87
CA TRP A 87 -6.04 -6.81 -9.94
C TRP A 87 -7.22 -7.53 -9.31
N ARG A 88 -8.31 -6.83 -8.98
CA ARG A 88 -9.52 -7.46 -8.44
C ARG A 88 -10.11 -8.44 -9.45
N GLU A 89 -10.14 -8.08 -10.72
CA GLU A 89 -10.58 -8.97 -11.80
C GLU A 89 -9.67 -10.19 -11.92
N HIS A 90 -8.34 -9.98 -11.91
CA HIS A 90 -7.37 -11.07 -11.96
C HIS A 90 -7.52 -12.07 -10.80
N VAL A 91 -7.62 -11.58 -9.55
CA VAL A 91 -7.80 -12.43 -8.36
C VAL A 91 -9.08 -13.25 -8.45
N ARG A 92 -10.19 -12.66 -8.93
CA ARG A 92 -11.45 -13.37 -9.14
C ARG A 92 -11.37 -14.48 -10.19
N THR A 93 -10.54 -14.31 -11.20
CA THR A 93 -10.35 -15.32 -12.26
C THR A 93 -9.33 -16.39 -11.89
N ALA A 94 -8.27 -16.03 -11.16
CA ALA A 94 -7.19 -16.94 -10.78
C ALA A 94 -7.54 -17.84 -9.59
N GLY A 95 -8.51 -17.44 -8.75
CA GLY A 95 -9.03 -18.26 -7.65
C GLY A 95 -10.11 -19.28 -8.05
N ARG A 96 -10.24 -19.58 -9.35
CA ARG A 96 -11.13 -20.62 -9.89
C ARG A 96 -10.31 -21.78 -10.45
#